data_AF-A0A815PUZ3-F1
#
_entry.id   AF-A0A815PUZ3-F1
#
_cell.length_a   1.000
_cell.length_b   1.000
_cell.length_c   1.000
_cell.angle_alpha   90.00
_cell.angle_beta   90.00
_cell.angle_gamma   90.00
#
_symmetry.space_group_name_H-M   'P 1'
#
loop_
_entity.id
_entity.type
_entity.pdbx_description
1 polymer ?
#
loop_
_entity_poly.entity_id
_entity_poly.type
_entity_poly.pdbx_seq_one_letter_code
_entity_poly.pdbx_strand_id
1 'polypeptide(L)'
;EETRKSLALLSKDKKETFFRDVRNIFQSIASYLKSNLPLNNSFLRDLKILGPSYRSDPQAIDAIVRIGRFIPGLLSSNEIDLLNDEWLMYSIETIDDSWLIKRKYNDLHGREHIEYHEIDYYWNKVFSIVRVNGHPKYSTLRKLVKNVLIVSHGNADVERGFSTNGNILTEERTLLSEKSINGLQAIYDGVEYLGDGSVHKVKIDNYYWRN
;
A
#
# COMPACT_ATOMS: atom_id res chain seq x y z
N GLU A 1 22.50 -12.27 -23.29
CA GLU A 1 23.32 -13.10 -24.20
C GLU A 1 24.82 -13.03 -23.92
N GLU A 2 25.37 -11.87 -23.53
CA GLU A 2 26.81 -11.71 -23.23
C GLU A 2 27.33 -12.65 -22.13
N THR A 3 26.60 -12.82 -21.02
CA THR A 3 27.05 -13.66 -19.90
C THR A 3 27.29 -15.12 -20.31
N ARG A 4 26.46 -15.65 -21.24
CA ARG A 4 26.63 -17.01 -21.78
C ARG A 4 27.85 -17.12 -22.69
N LYS A 5 28.13 -16.09 -23.51
CA LYS A 5 29.32 -16.05 -24.38
C LYS A 5 30.61 -15.95 -23.56
N SER A 6 30.63 -15.11 -22.52
CA SER A 6 31.77 -14.98 -21.60
C SER A 6 32.00 -16.22 -20.75
N LEU A 7 30.93 -16.90 -20.34
CA LEU A 7 31.02 -18.19 -19.64
C LEU A 7 31.63 -19.27 -20.53
N ALA A 8 31.31 -19.35 -21.82
CA ALA A 8 31.83 -20.38 -22.72
C ALA A 8 33.37 -20.39 -22.81
N LEU A 9 34.00 -19.21 -22.71
CA LEU A 9 35.44 -18.97 -22.79
C LEU A 9 36.24 -19.36 -21.53
N LEU A 10 35.55 -19.63 -20.41
CA LEU A 10 36.21 -19.97 -19.14
C LEU A 10 36.59 -21.47 -19.06
N SER A 11 37.68 -21.75 -18.35
CA SER A 11 38.07 -23.12 -18.00
C SER A 11 37.01 -23.75 -17.06
N LYS A 12 36.99 -25.08 -16.99
CA LYS A 12 36.01 -25.82 -16.18
C LYS A 12 36.03 -25.37 -14.71
N ASP A 13 37.21 -25.25 -14.10
CA ASP A 13 37.34 -24.81 -12.70
C ASP A 13 36.85 -23.37 -12.47
N LYS A 14 37.09 -22.46 -13.43
CA LYS A 14 36.60 -21.08 -13.36
C LYS A 14 35.08 -21.01 -13.54
N LYS A 15 34.49 -21.87 -14.39
CA LYS A 15 33.02 -22.00 -14.52
C LYS A 15 32.42 -22.52 -13.22
N GLU A 16 32.99 -23.57 -12.64
CA GLU A 16 32.52 -24.14 -11.36
C GLU A 16 32.62 -23.11 -10.22
N THR A 17 33.71 -22.36 -10.15
CA THR A 17 33.87 -21.27 -9.18
C THR A 17 32.83 -20.17 -9.38
N PHE A 18 32.62 -19.72 -10.62
CA PHE A 18 31.59 -18.73 -10.93
C PHE A 18 30.18 -19.18 -10.50
N PHE A 19 29.78 -20.41 -10.83
CA PHE A 19 28.45 -20.90 -10.45
C PHE A 19 28.32 -21.10 -8.92
N ARG A 20 29.41 -21.45 -8.24
CA ARG A 20 29.45 -21.51 -6.77
C ARG A 20 29.27 -20.12 -6.18
N ASP A 21 29.94 -19.10 -6.71
CA ASP A 21 29.83 -17.73 -6.23
C ASP A 21 28.43 -17.16 -6.49
N VAL A 22 27.86 -17.41 -7.67
CA VAL A 22 26.46 -17.06 -7.99
C VAL A 22 25.50 -17.73 -7.00
N ARG A 23 25.69 -19.01 -6.70
CA ARG A 23 24.87 -19.72 -5.70
C ARG A 23 25.01 -19.07 -4.31
N ASN A 24 26.23 -18.73 -3.90
CA ASN A 24 26.49 -18.07 -2.61
C ASN A 24 25.83 -16.69 -2.54
N ILE A 25 25.82 -15.93 -3.64
CA ILE A 25 25.11 -14.65 -3.73
C ILE A 25 23.61 -14.87 -3.53
N PHE A 26 23.00 -15.80 -4.27
CA PHE A 26 21.57 -16.09 -4.12
C PHE A 26 21.22 -16.60 -2.70
N GLN A 27 22.08 -17.41 -2.10
CA GLN A 27 21.91 -17.84 -0.70
C GLN A 27 22.00 -16.67 0.29
N SER A 28 22.93 -15.74 0.06
CA SER A 28 23.09 -14.55 0.90
C SER A 28 21.87 -13.62 0.78
N ILE A 29 21.40 -13.37 -0.44
CA ILE A 29 20.18 -12.59 -0.70
C ILE A 29 18.98 -13.27 -0.04
N ALA A 30 18.80 -14.58 -0.23
CA ALA A 30 17.69 -15.32 0.35
C ALA A 30 17.73 -15.29 1.89
N SER A 31 18.91 -15.42 2.49
CA SER A 31 19.10 -15.34 3.94
C SER A 31 18.79 -13.95 4.48
N TYR A 32 19.23 -12.90 3.77
CA TYR A 32 18.90 -11.52 4.08
C TYR A 32 17.40 -11.27 4.00
N LEU A 33 16.75 -11.63 2.89
CA LEU A 33 15.30 -11.49 2.71
C LEU A 33 14.53 -12.26 3.78
N LYS A 34 14.91 -13.51 4.08
CA LYS A 34 14.26 -14.30 5.13
C LYS A 34 14.35 -13.65 6.51
N SER A 35 15.46 -12.97 6.81
CA SER A 35 15.70 -12.34 8.11
C SER A 35 15.06 -10.96 8.24
N ASN A 36 14.90 -10.25 7.12
CA ASN A 36 14.43 -8.85 7.11
C ASN A 36 12.99 -8.68 6.60
N LEU A 37 12.46 -9.64 5.84
CA LEU A 37 11.05 -9.63 5.47
C LEU A 37 10.22 -10.12 6.65
N PRO A 38 9.06 -9.49 6.93
CA PRO A 38 8.17 -9.88 8.01
C PRO A 38 7.34 -11.13 7.64
N LEU A 39 7.98 -12.16 7.06
CA LEU A 39 7.33 -13.36 6.54
C LEU A 39 6.59 -14.14 7.64
N ASN A 40 7.07 -14.04 8.88
CA ASN A 40 6.47 -14.68 10.06
C ASN A 40 5.59 -13.74 10.88
N ASN A 41 5.33 -12.52 10.39
CA ASN A 41 4.46 -11.58 11.09
C ASN A 41 2.99 -12.02 10.90
N SER A 42 2.40 -12.55 11.98
CA SER A 42 1.01 -13.01 11.98
C SER A 42 0.02 -11.90 11.67
N PHE A 43 0.28 -10.68 12.14
CA PHE A 43 -0.57 -9.52 11.86
C PHE A 43 -0.60 -9.20 10.36
N LEU A 44 0.54 -9.14 9.68
CA LEU A 44 0.58 -8.90 8.23
C LEU A 44 -0.08 -10.02 7.42
N ARG A 45 0.03 -11.27 7.89
CA ARG A 45 -0.71 -12.40 7.29
C ARG A 45 -2.21 -12.22 7.45
N ASP A 46 -2.66 -11.77 8.61
CA ASP A 46 -4.07 -11.49 8.87
C ASP A 46 -4.57 -10.32 8.00
N LEU A 47 -3.77 -9.28 7.75
CA LEU A 47 -4.17 -8.15 6.90
C LEU A 47 -4.60 -8.53 5.48
N LYS A 48 -4.12 -9.67 4.98
CA LYS A 48 -4.50 -10.22 3.67
C LYS A 48 -6.01 -10.33 3.48
N ILE A 49 -6.75 -10.57 4.56
CA ILE A 49 -8.21 -10.76 4.53
C ILE A 49 -8.96 -9.50 4.07
N LEU A 50 -8.32 -8.33 4.15
CA LEU A 50 -8.91 -7.08 3.71
C LEU A 50 -9.07 -7.02 2.19
N GLY A 51 -8.41 -7.93 1.46
CA GLY A 51 -8.65 -8.14 0.04
C GLY A 51 -10.08 -8.64 -0.22
N PRO A 52 -10.81 -8.09 -1.21
CA PRO A 52 -12.20 -8.48 -1.50
C PRO A 52 -12.39 -9.97 -1.78
N SER A 53 -11.35 -10.67 -2.26
CA SER A 53 -11.36 -12.11 -2.52
C SER A 53 -11.39 -12.99 -1.26
N TYR A 54 -10.99 -12.46 -0.10
CA TYR A 54 -11.00 -13.18 1.18
C TYR A 54 -12.28 -12.96 1.99
N ARG A 55 -13.21 -12.18 1.43
CA ARG A 55 -14.49 -11.86 2.06
C ARG A 55 -15.29 -13.10 2.48
N SER A 56 -15.26 -14.14 1.66
CA SER A 56 -15.95 -15.41 1.92
C SER A 56 -15.05 -16.47 2.57
N ASP A 57 -13.82 -16.12 2.96
CA ASP A 57 -12.90 -17.05 3.62
C ASP A 57 -13.37 -17.30 5.06
N PRO A 58 -13.61 -18.56 5.46
CA PRO A 58 -13.98 -18.90 6.84
C PRO A 58 -12.97 -18.40 7.89
N GLN A 59 -11.68 -18.34 7.54
CA GLN A 59 -10.62 -17.89 8.46
C GLN A 59 -10.57 -16.36 8.62
N ALA A 60 -11.29 -15.62 7.76
CA ALA A 60 -11.25 -14.17 7.79
C ALA A 60 -11.88 -13.58 9.06
N ILE A 61 -12.88 -14.25 9.64
CA ILE A 61 -13.54 -13.80 10.87
C ILE A 61 -12.54 -13.80 12.05
N ASP A 62 -11.82 -14.90 12.24
CA ASP A 62 -10.84 -14.98 13.33
C ASP A 62 -9.69 -13.99 13.10
N ALA A 63 -9.29 -13.80 11.84
CA ALA A 63 -8.25 -12.87 11.47
C ALA A 63 -8.66 -11.41 11.71
N ILE A 64 -9.89 -10.97 11.37
CA ILE A 64 -10.32 -9.58 11.59
C ILE A 64 -10.39 -9.27 13.09
N VAL A 65 -10.82 -10.24 13.91
CA VAL A 65 -10.82 -10.11 15.37
C VAL A 65 -9.41 -10.01 15.93
N ARG A 66 -8.45 -10.80 15.42
CA ARG A 66 -7.03 -10.69 15.80
C ARG A 66 -6.46 -9.33 15.44
N ILE A 67 -6.75 -8.80 14.26
CA ILE A 67 -6.34 -7.45 13.83
C ILE A 67 -6.92 -6.40 14.77
N GLY A 68 -8.22 -6.48 15.09
CA GLY A 68 -8.89 -5.56 16.00
C GLY A 68 -8.27 -5.54 17.40
N ARG A 69 -7.85 -6.70 17.90
CA ARG A 69 -7.15 -6.83 19.20
C ARG A 69 -5.69 -6.41 19.16
N PHE A 70 -5.06 -6.46 17.99
CA PHE A 70 -3.64 -6.15 17.84
C PHE A 70 -3.33 -4.67 18.03
N ILE A 71 -4.24 -3.77 17.63
CA ILE A 71 -4.03 -2.31 17.71
C ILE A 71 -4.54 -1.79 19.07
N PRO A 72 -3.64 -1.47 20.03
CA PRO A 72 -4.06 -1.11 21.38
C PRO A 72 -4.86 0.19 21.39
N GLY A 73 -5.97 0.22 22.13
CA GLY A 73 -6.79 1.42 22.29
C GLY A 73 -7.66 1.80 21.09
N LEU A 74 -7.58 1.06 19.97
CA LEU A 74 -8.41 1.35 18.80
C LEU A 74 -9.86 0.90 19.00
N LEU A 75 -10.06 -0.30 19.52
CA LEU A 75 -11.37 -0.91 19.77
C LEU A 75 -11.47 -1.38 21.22
N SER A 76 -12.60 -1.09 21.86
CA SER A 76 -13.01 -1.66 23.14
C SER A 76 -13.48 -3.12 22.98
N SER A 77 -13.57 -3.87 24.08
CA SER A 77 -14.05 -5.28 24.03
C SER A 77 -15.41 -5.42 23.36
N ASN A 78 -16.35 -4.51 23.65
CA ASN A 78 -17.68 -4.51 23.02
C ASN A 78 -17.60 -4.21 21.52
N GLU A 79 -16.69 -3.32 21.10
CA GLU A 79 -16.45 -3.06 19.67
C GLU A 79 -15.84 -4.27 18.96
N ILE A 80 -15.06 -5.12 19.63
CA ILE A 80 -14.53 -6.34 19.02
C ILE A 80 -15.65 -7.34 18.69
N ASP A 81 -16.65 -7.47 19.55
CA ASP A 81 -17.80 -8.34 19.28
C ASP A 81 -18.63 -7.77 18.13
N LEU A 82 -18.89 -6.45 18.14
CA LEU A 82 -19.57 -5.76 17.03
C LEU A 82 -18.80 -5.87 15.70
N LEU A 83 -17.47 -5.87 15.75
CA LEU A 83 -16.62 -6.06 14.57
C LEU A 83 -16.83 -7.44 13.95
N ASN A 84 -16.94 -8.48 14.77
CA ASN A 84 -17.23 -9.83 14.31
C ASN A 84 -18.58 -9.88 13.59
N ASP A 85 -19.62 -9.33 14.21
CA ASP A 85 -20.96 -9.25 13.62
C ASP A 85 -20.97 -8.44 12.31
N GLU A 86 -20.31 -7.28 12.28
CA GLU A 86 -20.20 -6.45 11.08
C GLU A 86 -19.45 -7.18 9.95
N TRP A 87 -18.41 -7.96 10.26
CA TRP A 87 -17.70 -8.77 9.27
C TRP A 87 -18.58 -9.88 8.69
N LEU A 88 -19.35 -10.58 9.53
CA LEU A 88 -20.29 -11.61 9.09
C LEU A 88 -21.38 -11.03 8.18
N MET A 89 -21.93 -9.87 8.53
CA MET A 89 -22.89 -9.17 7.66
C MET A 89 -22.23 -8.74 6.34
N TYR A 90 -21.00 -8.23 6.43
CA TYR A 90 -20.23 -7.86 5.26
C TYR A 90 -19.91 -9.09 4.40
N SER A 91 -19.67 -10.29 4.92
CA SER A 91 -19.29 -11.46 4.11
C SER A 91 -20.42 -11.99 3.21
N ILE A 92 -21.67 -11.71 3.57
CA ILE A 92 -22.87 -12.14 2.82
C ILE A 92 -23.56 -11.02 2.03
N GLU A 93 -23.15 -9.76 2.21
CA GLU A 93 -23.62 -8.60 1.43
C GLU A 93 -23.58 -8.81 -0.11
N THR A 94 -24.52 -8.24 -0.85
CA THR A 94 -24.36 -8.20 -2.32
C THR A 94 -23.48 -7.01 -2.66
N ILE A 95 -22.29 -7.27 -3.20
CA ILE A 95 -21.32 -6.24 -3.61
C ILE A 95 -21.30 -6.19 -5.12
N ASP A 96 -21.37 -4.97 -5.66
CA ASP A 96 -21.28 -4.72 -7.10
C ASP A 96 -19.84 -4.92 -7.59
N ASP A 97 -19.66 -5.76 -8.62
CA ASP A 97 -18.38 -6.04 -9.26
C ASP A 97 -17.69 -4.75 -9.75
N SER A 98 -18.45 -3.69 -10.07
CA SER A 98 -17.92 -2.39 -10.47
C SER A 98 -17.12 -1.69 -9.36
N TRP A 99 -17.28 -2.10 -8.10
CA TRP A 99 -16.52 -1.54 -6.98
C TRP A 99 -15.12 -2.13 -6.90
N LEU A 100 -14.92 -3.31 -7.49
CA LEU A 100 -13.64 -4.00 -7.57
C LEU A 100 -12.98 -3.81 -8.93
N ILE A 101 -13.75 -3.91 -10.02
CA ILE A 101 -13.25 -3.93 -11.40
C ILE A 101 -13.45 -2.55 -12.02
N LYS A 102 -12.33 -1.87 -12.28
CA LYS A 102 -12.31 -0.56 -12.95
C LYS A 102 -12.59 -0.67 -14.43
N ARG A 103 -11.96 -1.65 -15.10
CA ARG A 103 -12.26 -1.99 -16.50
C ARG A 103 -11.77 -3.38 -16.86
N LYS A 104 -12.44 -3.98 -17.84
CA LYS A 104 -11.99 -5.18 -18.55
C LYS A 104 -11.65 -4.76 -19.98
N TYR A 105 -10.50 -5.18 -20.48
CA TYR A 105 -10.07 -4.88 -21.84
C TYR A 105 -9.23 -6.02 -22.41
N ASN A 106 -9.23 -6.16 -23.73
CA ASN A 106 -8.36 -7.12 -24.40
C ASN A 106 -7.07 -6.41 -24.83
N ASP A 107 -5.92 -7.08 -24.68
CA ASP A 107 -4.67 -6.59 -25.27
C ASP A 107 -4.66 -6.77 -26.80
N LEU A 108 -3.58 -6.30 -27.43
CA LEU A 108 -3.36 -6.41 -28.88
C LEU A 108 -3.35 -7.87 -29.39
N HIS A 109 -3.21 -8.85 -28.49
CA HIS A 109 -3.22 -10.28 -28.80
C HIS A 109 -4.55 -10.96 -28.40
N GLY A 110 -5.58 -10.19 -28.03
CA GLY A 110 -6.88 -10.70 -27.64
C GLY A 110 -6.92 -11.34 -26.24
N ARG A 111 -5.91 -11.14 -25.39
CA ARG A 111 -5.93 -11.63 -24.01
C ARG A 111 -6.69 -10.67 -23.12
N GLU A 112 -7.62 -11.19 -22.32
CA GLU A 112 -8.38 -10.39 -21.35
C GLU A 112 -7.49 -9.92 -20.20
N HIS A 113 -7.54 -8.62 -19.93
CA HIS A 113 -6.91 -7.98 -18.79
C HIS A 113 -7.99 -7.30 -17.95
N ILE A 114 -7.84 -7.41 -16.63
CA ILE A 114 -8.72 -6.80 -15.65
C ILE A 114 -7.91 -5.76 -14.88
N GLU A 115 -8.33 -4.51 -14.96
CA GLU A 115 -7.82 -3.45 -14.10
C GLU A 115 -8.73 -3.32 -12.88
N TYR A 116 -8.13 -3.44 -11.70
CA TYR A 116 -8.84 -3.33 -10.42
C TYR A 116 -8.77 -1.89 -9.90
N HIS A 117 -9.79 -1.49 -9.14
CA HIS A 117 -9.71 -0.30 -8.32
C HIS A 117 -8.71 -0.48 -7.17
N GLU A 118 -8.22 0.66 -6.66
CA GLU A 118 -7.44 0.68 -5.42
C GLU A 118 -8.27 0.17 -4.24
N ILE A 119 -7.60 -0.41 -3.25
CA ILE A 119 -8.27 -1.10 -2.14
C ILE A 119 -9.08 -0.14 -1.25
N ASP A 120 -8.61 1.09 -1.11
CA ASP A 120 -9.29 2.16 -0.39
C ASP A 120 -10.58 2.59 -1.09
N TYR A 121 -10.59 2.67 -2.43
CA TYR A 121 -11.80 2.93 -3.22
C TYR A 121 -12.87 1.88 -2.95
N TYR A 122 -12.48 0.60 -3.01
CA TYR A 122 -13.37 -0.52 -2.70
C TYR A 122 -13.98 -0.39 -1.30
N TRP A 123 -13.13 -0.20 -0.29
CA TRP A 123 -13.59 -0.09 1.10
C TRP A 123 -14.45 1.15 1.33
N ASN A 124 -14.16 2.27 0.68
CA ASN A 124 -14.98 3.47 0.72
C ASN A 124 -16.39 3.20 0.18
N LYS A 125 -16.55 2.38 -0.88
CA LYS A 125 -17.86 1.96 -1.37
C LYS A 125 -18.59 1.06 -0.39
N VAL A 126 -17.90 0.06 0.20
CA VAL A 126 -18.48 -0.79 1.26
C VAL A 126 -18.97 0.06 2.43
N PHE A 127 -18.18 1.05 2.88
CA PHE A 127 -18.54 1.92 4.00
C PHE A 127 -19.58 2.99 3.66
N SER A 128 -19.95 3.14 2.37
CA SER A 128 -21.07 4.00 1.95
C SER A 128 -22.43 3.33 2.16
N ILE A 129 -22.45 2.02 2.43
CA ILE A 129 -23.68 1.28 2.70
C ILE A 129 -24.27 1.75 4.04
N VAL A 130 -25.52 2.21 3.98
CA VAL A 130 -26.30 2.66 5.15
C VAL A 130 -27.42 1.68 5.46
N ARG A 131 -27.80 1.61 6.73
CA ARG A 131 -29.00 0.91 7.19
C ARG A 131 -30.25 1.70 6.80
N VAL A 132 -31.42 1.09 6.97
CA VAL A 132 -32.73 1.72 6.68
C VAL A 132 -32.94 3.03 7.46
N ASN A 133 -32.34 3.15 8.63
CA ASN A 133 -32.39 4.37 9.47
C ASN A 133 -31.34 5.43 9.10
N GLY A 134 -30.60 5.25 8.01
CA GLY A 134 -29.58 6.19 7.54
C GLY A 134 -28.24 6.12 8.26
N HIS A 135 -28.09 5.29 9.29
CA HIS A 135 -26.81 5.13 9.98
C HIS A 135 -25.85 4.20 9.19
N PRO A 136 -24.52 4.41 9.29
CA PRO A 136 -23.53 3.54 8.65
C PRO A 136 -23.72 2.08 9.06
N LYS A 137 -23.70 1.16 8.08
CA LYS A 137 -23.90 -0.27 8.35
C LYS A 137 -22.70 -0.90 9.07
N TYR A 138 -21.50 -0.48 8.71
CA TYR A 138 -20.21 -1.07 9.08
C TYR A 138 -19.31 -0.06 9.82
N SER A 139 -19.79 0.47 10.94
CA SER A 139 -19.12 1.56 11.66
C SER A 139 -17.79 1.14 12.29
N THR A 140 -17.77 -0.04 12.90
CA THR A 140 -16.62 -0.57 13.65
C THR A 140 -15.56 -1.11 12.69
N LEU A 141 -16.01 -1.83 11.66
CA LEU A 141 -15.18 -2.30 10.57
C LEU A 141 -14.54 -1.14 9.82
N ARG A 142 -15.30 -0.07 9.54
CA ARG A 142 -14.76 1.16 8.93
C ARG A 142 -13.64 1.77 9.78
N LYS A 143 -13.85 1.86 11.09
CA LYS A 143 -12.85 2.39 12.03
C LYS A 143 -11.57 1.56 11.96
N LEU A 144 -11.67 0.23 12.00
CA LEU A 144 -10.52 -0.65 11.95
C LEU A 144 -9.77 -0.56 10.61
N VAL A 145 -10.47 -0.78 9.50
CA VAL A 145 -9.87 -0.86 8.16
C VAL A 145 -9.17 0.44 7.77
N LYS A 146 -9.76 1.59 8.07
CA LYS A 146 -9.12 2.89 7.79
C LYS A 146 -7.79 3.04 8.51
N ASN A 147 -7.74 2.71 9.81
CA ASN A 147 -6.50 2.82 10.58
C ASN A 147 -5.43 1.86 10.07
N VAL A 148 -5.81 0.63 9.71
CA VAL A 148 -4.89 -0.35 9.15
C VAL A 148 -4.33 0.09 7.79
N LEU A 149 -5.18 0.57 6.88
CA LEU A 149 -4.73 1.00 5.56
C LEU A 149 -3.81 2.22 5.64
N ILE A 150 -4.07 3.17 6.54
CA ILE A 150 -3.17 4.32 6.77
C ILE A 150 -1.78 3.88 7.23
N VAL A 151 -1.68 2.89 8.13
CA VAL A 151 -0.38 2.38 8.60
C VAL A 151 0.45 1.81 7.46
N SER A 152 -0.18 1.20 6.45
CA SER A 152 0.54 0.65 5.28
C SER A 152 1.18 1.72 4.40
N HIS A 153 0.59 2.92 4.34
CA HIS A 153 1.10 4.04 3.53
C HIS A 153 2.21 4.84 4.24
N GLY A 154 2.35 4.71 5.56
CA GLY A 154 3.24 5.55 6.36
C GLY A 154 4.72 5.56 5.94
N ASN A 155 5.21 4.48 5.32
CA ASN A 155 6.59 4.42 4.81
C ASN A 155 6.71 4.88 3.36
N ALA A 156 5.69 4.65 2.53
CA ALA A 156 5.74 4.98 1.10
C ALA A 156 5.79 6.49 0.85
N ASP A 157 5.03 7.27 1.63
CA ASP A 157 5.02 8.73 1.51
C ASP A 157 6.33 9.34 2.00
N VAL A 158 6.92 8.79 3.05
CA VAL A 158 8.22 9.20 3.58
C VAL A 158 9.34 8.86 2.60
N GLU A 159 9.33 7.67 2.00
CA GLU A 159 10.29 7.27 0.95
C GLU A 159 10.12 8.10 -0.32
N ARG A 160 8.89 8.44 -0.71
CA ARG A 160 8.62 9.38 -1.81
C ARG A 160 9.17 10.77 -1.48
N GLY A 161 8.96 11.25 -0.26
CA GLY A 161 9.56 12.49 0.24
C GLY A 161 11.08 12.48 0.20
N PHE A 162 11.72 11.37 0.59
CA PHE A 162 13.18 11.21 0.48
C PHE A 162 13.68 11.19 -0.96
N SER A 163 12.95 10.54 -1.88
CA SER A 163 13.30 10.53 -3.31
C SER A 163 13.16 11.92 -3.93
N THR A 164 12.07 12.64 -3.62
CA THR A 164 11.86 14.04 -4.03
C THR A 164 12.95 14.93 -3.45
N ASN A 165 13.30 14.77 -2.17
CA ASN A 165 14.40 15.49 -1.53
C ASN A 165 15.76 15.13 -2.14
N GLY A 166 15.99 13.88 -2.54
CA GLY A 166 17.20 13.47 -3.26
C GLY A 166 17.37 14.21 -4.59
N ASN A 167 16.27 14.54 -5.27
CA ASN A 167 16.29 15.37 -6.49
C ASN A 167 16.48 16.87 -6.19
N ILE A 168 16.11 17.34 -4.99
CA ILE A 168 16.32 18.73 -4.54
C ILE A 168 17.76 18.93 -4.04
N LEU A 169 18.33 17.90 -3.39
CA LEU A 169 19.69 17.84 -2.83
C LEU A 169 20.66 17.21 -3.84
N THR A 170 20.85 17.85 -5.00
CA THR A 170 21.93 17.49 -5.94
C THR A 170 23.29 18.03 -5.44
N GLU A 171 24.41 17.55 -6.00
CA GLU A 171 25.78 17.97 -5.61
C GLU A 171 25.98 19.51 -5.64
N GLU A 172 25.26 20.22 -6.52
CA GLU A 172 25.26 21.70 -6.62
C GLU A 172 24.34 22.41 -5.61
N ARG A 173 23.42 21.70 -4.93
CA ARG A 173 22.41 22.22 -3.99
C ARG A 173 22.57 21.74 -2.55
N THR A 174 23.79 21.35 -2.18
CA THR A 174 24.16 20.78 -0.87
C THR A 174 24.04 21.73 0.33
N LEU A 175 23.73 23.02 0.11
CA LEU A 175 23.69 24.08 1.15
C LEU A 175 22.27 24.53 1.54
N LEU A 176 21.23 23.73 1.27
CA LEU A 176 19.88 24.07 1.74
C LEU A 176 19.73 23.74 3.23
N SER A 177 19.32 24.73 4.02
CA SER A 177 18.93 24.50 5.41
C SER A 177 17.68 23.63 5.48
N GLU A 178 17.50 22.92 6.59
CA GLU A 178 16.30 22.11 6.84
C GLU A 178 14.99 22.91 6.63
N LYS A 179 14.96 24.18 7.05
CA LYS A 179 13.81 25.08 6.83
C LYS A 179 13.53 25.32 5.35
N SER A 180 14.58 25.47 4.54
CA SER A 180 14.46 25.67 3.09
C SER A 180 13.93 24.40 2.39
N ILE A 181 14.39 23.23 2.82
CA ILE A 181 13.92 21.94 2.31
C ILE A 181 12.44 21.74 2.66
N ASN A 182 12.06 21.95 3.92
CA ASN A 182 10.66 21.83 4.36
C ASN A 182 9.75 22.83 3.63
N GLY A 183 10.21 24.05 3.38
CA GLY A 183 9.46 25.06 2.62
C GLY A 183 9.27 24.66 1.16
N LEU A 184 10.31 24.14 0.49
CA LEU A 184 10.21 23.64 -0.88
C LEU A 184 9.27 22.44 -0.98
N GLN A 185 9.38 21.50 -0.04
CA GLN A 185 8.52 20.32 0.03
C GLN A 185 7.04 20.73 0.19
N ALA A 186 6.74 21.66 1.09
CA ALA A 186 5.37 22.16 1.28
C ALA A 186 4.80 22.81 0.02
N ILE A 187 5.62 23.53 -0.76
CA ILE A 187 5.21 24.11 -2.04
C ILE A 187 4.94 23.01 -3.08
N TYR A 188 5.84 22.04 -3.20
CA TYR A 188 5.68 20.91 -4.12
C TYR A 188 4.40 20.11 -3.81
N ASP A 189 4.19 19.75 -2.55
CA ASP A 189 3.01 19.02 -2.09
C ASP A 189 1.73 19.84 -2.34
N GLY A 190 1.78 21.16 -2.11
CA GLY A 190 0.68 22.07 -2.42
C GLY A 190 0.35 22.12 -3.90
N VAL A 191 1.34 22.12 -4.78
CA VAL A 191 1.14 22.09 -6.24
C VAL A 191 0.59 20.75 -6.70
N GLU A 192 1.12 19.65 -6.16
CA GLU A 192 0.64 18.30 -6.46
C GLU A 192 -0.85 18.16 -6.07
N TYR A 193 -1.19 18.55 -4.83
CA TYR A 193 -2.50 18.30 -4.25
C TYR A 193 -3.57 19.32 -4.68
N LEU A 194 -3.23 20.62 -4.71
CA LEU A 194 -4.18 21.69 -5.04
C LEU A 194 -4.20 22.03 -6.53
N GLY A 195 -3.13 21.69 -7.24
CA GLY A 195 -2.92 22.03 -8.64
C GLY A 195 -2.87 20.83 -9.58
N ASP A 196 -3.13 19.60 -9.11
CA ASP A 196 -3.07 18.39 -9.95
C ASP A 196 -1.72 18.30 -10.70
N GLY A 197 -0.64 18.50 -9.96
CA GLY A 197 0.75 18.51 -10.46
C GLY A 197 1.12 19.74 -11.31
N SER A 198 0.24 20.73 -11.43
CA SER A 198 0.44 21.92 -12.26
C SER A 198 0.32 23.21 -11.47
N VAL A 199 1.43 23.97 -11.38
CA VAL A 199 1.49 25.23 -10.59
C VAL A 199 0.41 26.23 -11.00
N HIS A 200 0.12 26.35 -12.28
CA HIS A 200 -0.87 27.30 -12.82
C HIS A 200 -2.32 26.96 -12.48
N LYS A 201 -2.60 25.76 -11.96
CA LYS A 201 -3.93 25.33 -11.51
C LYS A 201 -4.15 25.55 -10.01
N VAL A 202 -3.09 25.85 -9.24
CA VAL A 202 -3.22 26.14 -7.81
C VAL A 202 -3.93 27.48 -7.64
N LYS A 203 -5.14 27.45 -7.06
CA LYS A 203 -5.88 28.68 -6.73
C LYS A 203 -5.20 29.40 -5.58
N ILE A 204 -4.70 30.60 -5.85
CA ILE A 204 -4.17 31.50 -4.82
C ILE A 204 -5.35 32.30 -4.26
N ASP A 205 -5.92 31.85 -3.15
CA ASP A 205 -6.90 32.63 -2.42
C ASP A 205 -6.18 33.65 -1.52
N ASN A 206 -6.57 34.93 -1.63
CA ASN A 206 -5.96 36.09 -0.96
C ASN A 206 -6.04 36.11 0.58
N TYR A 207 -6.41 35.00 1.23
CA TYR A 207 -6.60 34.92 2.67
C TYR A 207 -5.31 34.74 3.48
N TYR A 208 -4.20 34.33 2.87
CA TYR A 208 -2.95 34.03 3.59
C TYR A 208 -1.97 35.20 3.77
N TRP A 209 -2.29 36.40 3.24
CA TRP A 209 -1.41 37.58 3.32
C TRP A 209 -1.97 38.73 4.18
N ARG A 210 -2.92 38.44 5.08
CA ARG A 210 -3.29 39.39 6.15
C ARG A 210 -2.56 39.05 7.44
N ASN A 211 -1.33 39.55 7.56
CA ASN A 211 -0.71 40.00 8.80
C ASN A 211 0.29 41.10 8.46
#